data_AF-K1YID6-F1
#
_entry.id   AF-K1YID6-F1
#
_cell.length_a   1.000
_cell.length_b   1.000
_cell.length_c   1.000
_cell.angle_alpha   90.00
_cell.angle_beta   90.00
_cell.angle_gamma   90.00
#
_symmetry.space_group_name_H-M   'P 1'
#
loop_
_entity.id
_entity.type
_entity.pdbx_description
1 polymer ?
#
loop_
_entity_poly.entity_id
_entity_poly.type
_entity_poly.pdbx_seq_one_letter_code
_entity_poly.pdbx_strand_id
1 'polypeptide(L)'
;MIFRLLAQYFTTFFRKRRGQNLRAAVILTVVLLYGAAGFTYFEREVGEATFVDGLWYSLVTMSTVGYGDYFPKTPLGRFAVGVPLMFVGIGILGYVLSAVSTALVFRQSQKLRGMGKMNLKGHIVVINVPSVAKVEQVIRELRRDPT
;
A
#
# COMPACT_ATOMS: atom_id res chain seq x y z
N MET A 1 17.94 -7.52 -4.63
CA MET A 1 17.97 -6.05 -4.44
C MET A 1 16.58 -5.41 -4.50
N ILE A 2 15.77 -5.71 -5.54
CA ILE A 2 14.40 -5.19 -5.74
C ILE A 2 13.43 -5.52 -4.59
N PHE A 3 13.45 -6.76 -4.09
CA PHE A 3 12.60 -7.18 -2.97
C PHE A 3 12.87 -6.40 -1.68
N ARG A 4 14.13 -6.03 -1.42
CA ARG A 4 14.51 -5.23 -0.25
C ARG A 4 14.07 -3.77 -0.38
N LEU A 5 14.11 -3.21 -1.58
CA LEU A 5 13.61 -1.85 -1.84
C LEU A 5 12.09 -1.76 -1.72
N LEU A 6 11.36 -2.76 -2.25
CA LEU A 6 9.91 -2.86 -2.07
C LEU A 6 9.54 -3.05 -0.61
N ALA A 7 10.22 -3.94 0.12
CA ALA A 7 10.01 -4.15 1.54
C ALA A 7 10.39 -2.91 2.39
N GLN A 8 11.45 -2.19 2.04
CA GLN A 8 11.84 -0.94 2.71
C GLN A 8 10.84 0.19 2.42
N TYR A 9 10.28 0.24 1.20
CA TYR A 9 9.21 1.17 0.85
C TYR A 9 7.94 0.87 1.66
N PHE A 10 7.55 -0.41 1.75
CA PHE A 10 6.42 -0.86 2.55
C PHE A 10 6.64 -0.54 4.04
N THR A 11 7.78 -0.94 4.63
CA THR A 11 8.04 -0.75 6.06
C THR A 11 8.20 0.71 6.48
N THR A 12 8.81 1.56 5.65
CA THR A 12 8.92 3.01 5.96
C THR A 12 7.60 3.74 5.81
N PHE A 13 6.75 3.33 4.86
CA PHE A 13 5.37 3.81 4.76
C PHE A 13 4.55 3.45 6.01
N PHE A 14 4.72 2.22 6.51
CA PHE A 14 4.00 1.75 7.68
C PHE A 14 4.48 2.39 9.01
N ARG A 15 5.69 2.96 9.07
CA ARG A 15 6.28 3.48 10.32
C ARG A 15 5.74 4.84 10.78
N LYS A 16 5.23 5.70 9.89
CA LYS A 16 4.77 7.07 10.23
C LYS A 16 3.31 7.16 10.70
N ARG A 17 2.50 6.11 10.47
CA ARG A 17 1.14 5.93 11.03
C ARG A 17 1.01 4.65 11.86
N ARG A 18 2.00 4.41 12.74
CA ARG A 18 2.21 3.14 13.46
C ARG A 18 0.95 2.53 14.09
N GLY A 19 0.06 3.33 14.69
CA GLY A 19 -1.18 2.84 15.31
C GLY A 19 -2.26 2.38 14.33
N GLN A 20 -2.56 3.16 13.28
CA GLN A 20 -3.56 2.80 12.28
C GLN A 20 -3.10 1.60 11.43
N ASN A 21 -1.81 1.59 11.08
CA ASN A 21 -1.21 0.53 10.28
C ASN A 21 -1.16 -0.81 11.05
N LEU A 22 -0.95 -0.76 12.37
CA LEU A 22 -1.02 -1.96 13.21
C LEU A 22 -2.44 -2.53 13.24
N ARG A 23 -3.47 -1.69 13.40
CA ARG A 23 -4.87 -2.13 13.36
C ARG A 23 -5.23 -2.78 12.03
N ALA A 24 -4.84 -2.18 10.92
CA ALA A 24 -5.07 -2.75 9.58
C ALA A 24 -4.37 -4.10 9.41
N ALA A 25 -3.13 -4.24 9.90
CA ALA A 25 -2.39 -5.51 9.85
C ALA A 25 -3.04 -6.60 10.71
N VAL A 26 -3.52 -6.25 11.92
CA VAL A 26 -4.26 -7.18 12.79
C VAL A 26 -5.57 -7.61 12.12
N ILE A 27 -6.35 -6.68 11.57
CA ILE A 27 -7.59 -6.99 10.86
C ILE A 27 -7.32 -7.92 9.68
N LEU A 28 -6.32 -7.62 8.85
CA LEU A 28 -5.94 -8.47 7.73
C LEU A 28 -5.56 -9.88 8.20
N THR A 29 -4.78 -9.98 9.27
CA THR A 29 -4.38 -11.28 9.84
C THR A 29 -5.60 -12.07 10.29
N VAL A 30 -6.52 -11.44 11.03
CA VAL A 30 -7.76 -12.08 11.50
C VAL A 30 -8.62 -12.54 10.33
N VAL A 31 -8.75 -11.74 9.28
CA VAL A 31 -9.54 -12.09 8.09
C VAL A 31 -8.91 -13.26 7.32
N LEU A 32 -7.60 -13.30 7.18
CA LEU A 32 -6.90 -14.42 6.55
C LEU A 32 -7.04 -15.71 7.35
N LEU A 33 -6.93 -15.63 8.68
CA LEU A 33 -7.16 -16.79 9.56
C LEU A 33 -8.61 -17.26 9.52
N TYR A 34 -9.58 -16.33 9.49
CA TYR A 34 -10.99 -16.62 9.29
C TYR A 34 -11.24 -17.37 7.98
N GLY A 35 -10.71 -16.84 6.88
CA GLY A 35 -10.86 -17.45 5.57
C GLY A 35 -10.22 -18.83 5.49
N ALA A 36 -9.02 -19.00 6.05
CA ALA A 36 -8.33 -20.28 6.09
C ALA A 36 -9.06 -21.32 6.93
N ALA A 37 -9.39 -20.98 8.18
CA ALA A 37 -10.10 -21.90 9.07
C ALA A 37 -11.50 -22.26 8.53
N GLY A 38 -12.23 -21.27 8.02
CA GLY A 38 -13.55 -21.47 7.44
C GLY A 38 -13.49 -22.34 6.19
N PHE A 39 -12.57 -22.08 5.27
CA PHE A 39 -12.38 -22.88 4.06
C PHE A 39 -12.08 -24.34 4.42
N THR A 40 -11.09 -24.58 5.28
CA THR A 40 -10.74 -25.93 5.72
C THR A 40 -11.89 -26.63 6.41
N TYR A 41 -12.66 -25.92 7.26
CA TYR A 41 -13.79 -26.49 7.98
C TYR A 41 -14.92 -26.94 7.05
N PHE A 42 -15.37 -26.06 6.15
CA PHE A 42 -16.50 -26.36 5.27
C PHE A 42 -16.14 -27.27 4.10
N GLU A 43 -14.90 -27.27 3.64
CA GLU A 43 -14.49 -28.06 2.46
C GLU A 43 -13.86 -29.42 2.81
N ARG A 44 -13.74 -29.75 4.11
CA ARG A 44 -13.12 -31.01 4.58
C ARG A 44 -13.78 -32.27 4.04
N GLU A 45 -15.10 -32.23 3.81
CA GLU A 45 -15.87 -33.40 3.36
C GLU A 45 -15.89 -33.54 1.83
N VAL A 46 -15.56 -32.47 1.09
CA VAL A 46 -15.59 -32.45 -0.38
C VAL A 46 -14.21 -32.74 -0.98
N GLY A 47 -13.14 -32.70 -0.19
CA GLY A 47 -11.79 -33.09 -0.58
C GLY A 47 -10.74 -32.85 0.52
N GLU A 48 -9.48 -33.10 0.19
CA GLU A 48 -8.34 -32.84 1.09
C GLU A 48 -8.02 -31.34 1.18
N ALA A 49 -8.93 -30.56 1.76
CA ALA A 49 -8.69 -29.14 2.01
C ALA A 49 -7.77 -28.98 3.23
N THR A 50 -6.58 -28.42 3.04
CA THR A 50 -5.66 -28.09 4.14
C THR A 50 -5.83 -26.64 4.60
N PHE A 51 -5.26 -26.30 5.76
CA PHE A 51 -5.22 -24.92 6.24
C PHE A 51 -4.40 -24.01 5.32
N VAL A 52 -3.35 -24.55 4.70
CA VAL A 52 -2.50 -23.82 3.76
C VAL A 52 -3.28 -23.47 2.49
N ASP A 53 -4.12 -24.39 2.01
CA ASP A 53 -5.00 -24.14 0.85
C ASP A 53 -6.04 -23.07 1.17
N GLY A 54 -6.59 -23.08 2.38
CA GLY A 54 -7.51 -22.04 2.84
C GLY A 54 -6.85 -20.66 2.94
N LEU A 55 -5.60 -20.59 3.42
CA LEU A 55 -4.82 -19.34 3.43
C LEU A 55 -4.55 -18.85 2.01
N TRP A 56 -4.15 -19.76 1.11
CA TRP A 56 -3.90 -19.45 -0.30
C TRP A 56 -5.16 -18.94 -1.00
N TYR A 57 -6.29 -19.64 -0.84
CA TYR A 57 -7.60 -19.21 -1.33
C TYR A 57 -7.96 -17.81 -0.86
N SER A 58 -7.79 -17.54 0.44
CA SER A 58 -8.11 -16.25 1.04
C SER A 58 -7.24 -15.12 0.46
N LEU A 59 -5.94 -15.35 0.32
CA LEU A 59 -5.01 -14.40 -0.27
C LEU A 59 -5.37 -14.08 -1.73
N VAL A 60 -5.52 -15.12 -2.56
CA VAL A 60 -5.80 -15.00 -3.99
C VAL A 60 -7.15 -14.33 -4.26
N THR A 61 -8.15 -14.60 -3.43
CA THR A 61 -9.48 -13.99 -3.51
C THR A 61 -9.45 -12.52 -3.07
N MET A 62 -8.83 -12.22 -1.93
CA MET A 62 -8.76 -10.85 -1.40
C MET A 62 -7.89 -9.93 -2.26
N SER A 63 -6.87 -10.47 -2.92
CA SER A 63 -6.06 -9.75 -3.89
C SER A 63 -6.72 -9.64 -5.27
N THR A 64 -7.94 -10.17 -5.44
CA THR A 64 -8.70 -10.18 -6.70
C THR A 64 -7.97 -10.88 -7.86
N VAL A 65 -7.03 -11.79 -7.56
CA VAL A 65 -6.28 -12.54 -8.58
C VAL A 65 -7.12 -13.70 -9.11
N GLY A 66 -7.72 -14.49 -8.21
CA GLY A 66 -8.71 -15.50 -8.57
C GLY A 66 -8.23 -16.60 -9.52
N TYR A 67 -7.14 -17.30 -9.19
CA TYR A 67 -6.64 -18.41 -10.02
C TYR A 67 -7.67 -19.52 -10.26
N GLY A 68 -8.58 -19.75 -9.31
CA GLY A 68 -9.64 -20.76 -9.43
C GLY A 68 -9.17 -22.20 -9.17
N ASP A 69 -7.95 -22.37 -8.67
CA ASP A 69 -7.37 -23.64 -8.21
C ASP A 69 -8.03 -24.12 -6.92
N TYR A 70 -8.28 -23.21 -5.97
CA TYR A 70 -9.03 -23.47 -4.75
C TYR A 70 -10.24 -22.54 -4.65
N PHE A 71 -11.41 -23.10 -4.34
CA PHE A 71 -12.65 -22.35 -4.11
C PHE A 71 -13.65 -23.18 -3.30
N PRO A 72 -14.53 -22.54 -2.50
CA PRO A 72 -15.56 -23.25 -1.75
C PRO A 72 -16.55 -23.95 -2.68
N LYS A 73 -16.64 -25.27 -2.57
CA LYS A 73 -17.58 -26.10 -3.33
C LYS A 73 -18.88 -26.26 -2.56
N THR A 74 -18.82 -26.26 -1.23
CA THR A 74 -20.03 -26.38 -0.40
C THR A 74 -20.87 -25.10 -0.43
N PRO A 75 -22.22 -25.20 -0.40
CA PRO A 75 -23.08 -24.04 -0.27
C PRO A 75 -22.76 -23.20 0.98
N LEU A 76 -22.53 -23.86 2.13
CA LEU A 76 -22.16 -23.15 3.36
C LEU A 76 -20.79 -22.48 3.24
N GLY A 77 -19.77 -23.13 2.69
CA GLY A 77 -18.46 -22.51 2.46
C GLY A 77 -18.55 -21.27 1.55
N ARG A 78 -19.40 -21.32 0.52
CA ARG A 78 -19.65 -20.15 -0.35
C ARG A 78 -20.27 -18.98 0.40
N PHE A 79 -21.35 -19.21 1.15
CA PHE A 79 -22.08 -18.13 1.82
C PHE A 79 -21.42 -17.65 3.11
N ALA A 80 -20.87 -18.57 3.92
CA ALA A 80 -20.21 -18.23 5.18
C ALA A 80 -18.80 -17.68 4.96
N VAL A 81 -18.03 -18.21 4.01
CA VAL A 81 -16.61 -17.83 3.87
C VAL A 81 -16.38 -17.00 2.60
N GLY A 82 -16.80 -17.52 1.45
CA GLY A 82 -16.50 -16.90 0.15
C GLY A 82 -17.09 -15.50 0.00
N VAL A 83 -18.40 -15.35 0.21
CA VAL A 83 -19.08 -14.05 0.07
C VAL A 83 -18.48 -12.98 1.00
N PRO A 84 -18.33 -13.22 2.33
CA PRO A 84 -17.69 -12.24 3.20
C PRO A 84 -16.24 -11.90 2.82
N LEU A 85 -15.44 -12.90 2.43
CA LEU A 85 -14.06 -12.67 2.00
C LEU A 85 -13.98 -11.76 0.77
N MET A 86 -14.89 -11.89 -0.19
CA MET A 86 -14.92 -11.03 -1.37
C MET A 86 -15.21 -9.56 -0.99
N PHE A 87 -16.23 -9.32 -0.17
CA PHE A 87 -16.58 -7.95 0.26
C PHE A 87 -15.47 -7.32 1.11
N VAL A 88 -14.94 -8.06 2.10
CA VAL A 88 -13.86 -7.57 2.97
C VAL A 88 -12.58 -7.38 2.17
N GLY A 89 -12.28 -8.29 1.24
CA GLY A 89 -11.12 -8.23 0.36
C GLY A 89 -11.07 -6.94 -0.46
N ILE A 90 -12.16 -6.59 -1.14
CA ILE A 90 -12.27 -5.33 -1.90
C ILE A 90 -12.05 -4.11 -0.99
N GLY A 91 -12.65 -4.11 0.20
CA GLY A 91 -12.47 -3.03 1.17
C GLY A 91 -11.02 -2.83 1.61
N ILE A 92 -10.32 -3.93 1.92
CA ILE A 92 -8.90 -3.90 2.30
C ILE A 92 -8.03 -3.47 1.13
N LEU A 93 -8.29 -3.98 -0.08
CA LEU A 93 -7.55 -3.61 -1.28
C LEU A 93 -7.66 -2.09 -1.54
N GLY A 94 -8.88 -1.55 -1.45
CA GLY A 94 -9.14 -0.11 -1.58
C GLY A 94 -8.43 0.72 -0.50
N TYR A 95 -8.42 0.24 0.74
CA TYR A 95 -7.69 0.90 1.83
C TYR A 95 -6.18 0.96 1.54
N VAL A 96 -5.57 -0.16 1.10
CA VAL A 96 -4.14 -0.21 0.76
C VAL A 96 -3.82 0.76 -0.38
N LEU A 97 -4.64 0.77 -1.44
CA LEU A 97 -4.44 1.68 -2.57
C LEU A 97 -4.53 3.15 -2.14
N SER A 98 -5.53 3.50 -1.33
CA SER A 98 -5.69 4.85 -0.78
C SER A 98 -4.51 5.28 0.09
N ALA A 99 -4.01 4.35 0.91
CA ALA A 99 -2.85 4.60 1.76
C ALA A 99 -1.61 4.91 0.91
N VAL A 100 -1.32 4.10 -0.11
CA VAL A 100 -0.19 4.32 -1.03
C VAL A 100 -0.33 5.64 -1.78
N SER A 101 -1.50 5.93 -2.35
CA SER A 101 -1.77 7.21 -3.04
C SER A 101 -1.53 8.40 -2.12
N THR A 102 -2.03 8.34 -0.89
CA THR A 102 -1.80 9.39 0.12
C THR A 102 -0.32 9.55 0.44
N ALA A 103 0.45 8.45 0.49
CA ALA A 103 1.91 8.48 0.67
C ALA A 103 2.61 9.29 -0.41
N LEU A 104 2.25 9.01 -1.67
CA LEU A 104 2.84 9.62 -2.85
C LEU A 104 2.52 11.12 -2.91
N VAL A 105 1.24 11.46 -2.71
CA VAL A 105 0.78 12.85 -2.65
C VAL A 105 1.46 13.62 -1.52
N PHE A 106 1.55 13.02 -0.32
CA PHE A 106 2.23 13.65 0.80
C PHE A 106 3.71 13.88 0.52
N ARG A 107 4.41 12.90 -0.08
CA ARG A 107 5.81 13.07 -0.49
C ARG A 107 5.99 14.19 -1.51
N GLN A 108 5.12 14.28 -2.49
CA GLN A 108 5.16 15.35 -3.48
C GLN A 108 4.91 16.72 -2.85
N SER A 109 3.91 16.82 -1.96
CA SER A 109 3.62 18.05 -1.21
C SER A 109 4.81 18.50 -0.35
N GLN A 110 5.49 17.57 0.33
CA GLN A 110 6.69 17.90 1.12
C GLN A 110 7.85 18.40 0.26
N LYS A 111 8.04 17.84 -0.95
CA LYS A 111 9.03 18.34 -1.92
C LYS A 111 8.70 19.76 -2.38
N LEU A 112 7.44 20.01 -2.76
CA LEU A 112 6.99 21.34 -3.19
C LEU A 112 7.12 22.40 -2.08
N ARG A 113 6.95 22.00 -0.82
CA ARG A 113 7.09 22.89 0.35
C ARG A 113 8.55 23.05 0.81
N GLY A 114 9.53 22.50 0.09
CA GLY A 114 10.94 22.58 0.46
C GLY A 114 11.32 21.84 1.76
N MET A 115 10.43 20.99 2.30
CA MET A 115 10.65 20.23 3.54
C MET A 115 11.44 18.93 3.33
N GLY A 116 12.04 18.76 2.15
CA GLY A 116 12.99 17.68 1.91
C GLY A 116 14.28 17.89 2.70
N LYS A 117 14.94 16.80 3.12
CA LYS A 117 16.31 16.91 3.62
C LYS A 117 17.20 17.35 2.44
N MET A 118 17.71 18.57 2.50
CA MET A 118 18.64 19.11 1.53
C MET A 118 19.98 19.35 2.22
N ASN A 119 21.05 18.71 1.74
CA ASN A 119 22.41 19.00 2.19
C ASN A 119 23.06 19.90 1.15
N LEU A 120 22.84 21.21 1.26
CA LEU A 120 23.29 22.21 0.29
C LEU A 120 24.42 23.05 0.90
N LYS A 121 25.53 23.20 0.16
CA LYS A 121 26.61 24.15 0.45
C LYS A 121 26.64 25.21 -0.66
N GLY A 122 26.79 26.49 -0.29
CA GLY A 122 26.86 27.60 -1.26
C GLY A 122 25.56 27.87 -2.04
N HIS A 123 24.39 27.71 -1.42
CA HIS A 123 23.10 27.92 -2.09
C HIS A 123 22.53 29.31 -1.80
N ILE A 124 21.79 29.86 -2.78
CA ILE A 124 21.07 31.14 -2.67
C ILE A 124 19.60 30.85 -2.39
N VAL A 125 19.01 31.56 -1.43
CA VAL A 125 17.57 31.49 -1.12
C VAL A 125 16.87 32.67 -1.78
N VAL A 126 15.96 32.40 -2.71
CA VAL A 126 15.12 33.42 -3.33
C VAL A 126 13.89 33.64 -2.44
N ILE A 127 13.85 34.79 -1.77
CA ILE A 127 12.69 35.22 -0.96
C ILE A 127 11.82 36.10 -1.86
N ASN A 128 10.51 35.79 -1.90
CA ASN A 128 9.53 36.44 -2.77
C ASN A 128 9.71 36.10 -4.26
N VAL A 129 8.81 35.26 -4.78
CA VAL A 129 8.77 34.82 -6.19
C VAL A 129 7.58 35.50 -6.86
N PRO A 130 7.74 36.72 -7.41
CA PRO A 130 6.62 37.47 -7.99
C PRO A 130 6.08 36.84 -9.27
N SER A 131 6.95 36.23 -10.08
CA SER A 131 6.57 35.37 -11.20
C SER A 131 7.73 34.44 -11.57
N VAL A 132 7.40 33.26 -12.13
CA VAL A 132 8.41 32.28 -12.58
C VAL A 132 9.34 32.90 -13.61
N ALA A 133 8.80 33.68 -14.56
CA ALA A 133 9.58 34.33 -15.61
C ALA A 133 10.62 35.32 -15.07
N LYS A 134 10.28 36.12 -14.05
CA LYS A 134 11.22 37.05 -13.42
C LYS A 134 12.32 36.31 -12.67
N VAL A 135 11.98 35.24 -11.95
CA VAL A 135 12.98 34.45 -11.23
C VAL A 135 13.93 33.73 -12.19
N GLU A 136 13.42 33.20 -13.30
CA GLU A 136 14.27 32.61 -14.36
C GLU A 136 15.22 33.64 -14.99
N GLN A 137 14.78 34.89 -15.16
CA GLN A 137 15.65 35.97 -15.63
C GLN A 137 16.77 36.26 -14.62
N VAL A 138 16.45 36.45 -13.33
CA VAL A 138 17.44 36.70 -12.28
C VAL A 138 18.43 35.54 -12.18
N ILE A 139 17.97 34.29 -12.26
CA ILE A 139 18.85 33.11 -12.26
C ILE A 139 19.78 33.12 -13.49
N ARG A 140 19.28 33.52 -14.68
CA ARG A 140 20.11 33.65 -15.88
C ARG A 140 21.17 34.73 -15.75
N GLU A 141 20.84 35.86 -15.14
CA GLU A 141 21.77 36.96 -14.89
C GLU A 141 22.84 36.53 -13.87
N LEU A 142 22.46 35.94 -12.74
CA LEU A 142 23.38 35.42 -11.72
C LEU A 142 24.34 34.34 -12.26
N ARG A 143 23.90 33.51 -13.21
CA ARG A 143 24.76 32.50 -13.86
C ARG A 143 25.77 33.09 -14.85
N ARG A 144 25.54 34.30 -15.35
CA ARG A 144 26.44 34.99 -16.30
C ARG A 144 27.50 35.81 -15.59
N ASP A 145 27.32 36.12 -14.31
CA ASP A 145 28.25 36.92 -13.53
C ASP A 145 29.49 36.06 -13.15
N PRO A 146 30.71 36.43 -13.62
CA PRO A 146 31.93 35.67 -13.35
C PRO A 146 32.41 36.01 -11.93
N THR A 147 31.83 35.35 -10.94
CA THR A 147 32.34 35.33 -9.55
C THR A 147 33.10 34.04 -9.27
#